data_AF-A0A433BMD4-F1
#
_entry.id   AF-A0A433BMD4-F1
#
_cell.length_a   1.000
_cell.length_b   1.000
_cell.length_c   1.000
_cell.angle_alpha   90.00
_cell.angle_beta   90.00
_cell.angle_gamma   90.00
#
_symmetry.space_group_name_H-M   'P 1'
#
loop_
_entity.id
_entity.type
_entity.pdbx_description
1 polymer ?
#
loop_
_entity_poly.entity_id
_entity_poly.type
_entity_poly.pdbx_seq_one_letter_code
_entity_poly.pdbx_strand_id
1 'polypeptide(L)' 'MAKKFPIKPQHPERLCWGCDRYCAADSMLCGNGSERTQHPVELFGDDWMTFGQQAQALDTAGPAPQELPPMGH' A
#
# COMPACT_ATOMS: atom_id res chain seq x y z
N MET A 1 21.58 1.83 -8.14
CA MET A 1 20.54 2.86 -8.35
C MET A 1 19.23 2.16 -8.68
N ALA A 2 18.18 2.49 -7.93
CA ALA A 2 16.80 2.06 -8.20
C ALA A 2 16.36 2.58 -9.57
N LYS A 3 15.70 1.73 -10.37
CA LYS A 3 15.20 2.13 -11.69
C LYS A 3 13.92 2.93 -11.44
N LYS A 4 13.83 4.19 -11.85
CA LYS A 4 12.58 4.96 -11.67
C LYS A 4 11.52 4.37 -12.58
N PHE A 5 10.53 3.70 -11.98
CA PHE A 5 9.38 3.21 -12.71
C PHE A 5 8.30 4.30 -12.86
N PRO A 6 7.51 4.25 -13.94
CA PRO A 6 6.33 5.09 -14.06
C PRO A 6 5.33 4.79 -12.93
N ILE A 7 4.54 5.80 -12.54
CA ILE A 7 3.45 5.68 -11.56
C ILE A 7 2.36 4.70 -12.05
N LYS A 8 2.20 4.57 -13.38
CA LYS A 8 1.30 3.61 -14.02
C LYS A 8 2.09 2.74 -15.00
N PRO A 9 2.80 1.71 -14.51
CA PRO A 9 3.49 0.78 -15.40
C PRO A 9 2.45 -0.04 -16.18
N GLN A 10 2.71 -0.33 -17.46
CA GLN A 10 1.80 -1.15 -18.29
C GLN A 10 1.76 -2.62 -17.83
N HIS A 11 2.84 -3.10 -17.21
CA HIS A 11 2.99 -4.48 -16.71
C HIS A 11 3.47 -4.47 -15.25
N PRO A 12 2.62 -4.03 -14.29
CA PRO A 12 2.97 -3.95 -12.87
C PRO A 12 3.42 -5.30 -12.30
N GLU A 13 2.89 -6.41 -12.81
CA GLU A 13 3.16 -7.77 -12.34
C GLU A 13 4.62 -8.22 -12.56
N ARG A 14 5.34 -7.54 -13.46
CA ARG A 14 6.75 -7.85 -13.75
C ARG A 14 7.71 -7.09 -12.83
N LEU A 15 7.22 -6.07 -12.14
CA LEU A 15 8.02 -5.17 -11.34
C LEU A 15 8.04 -5.61 -9.87
N CYS A 16 9.23 -5.55 -9.25
CA CYS A 16 9.35 -5.58 -7.80
C CYS A 16 9.38 -4.15 -7.26
N TRP A 17 8.29 -3.73 -6.63
CA TRP A 17 8.15 -2.37 -6.07
C TRP A 17 9.03 -2.14 -4.83
N GLY A 18 9.45 -3.21 -4.15
CA GLY A 18 10.26 -3.12 -2.94
C GLY A 18 11.71 -2.68 -3.21
N CYS A 19 12.25 -2.95 -4.41
CA CYS A 19 13.62 -2.56 -4.78
C CYS A 19 13.71 -1.74 -6.06
N ASP A 20 12.57 -1.44 -6.70
CA ASP A 20 12.54 -0.77 -7.99
C ASP A 20 13.47 -1.47 -9.01
N ARG A 21 13.28 -2.78 -9.18
CA ARG A 21 13.99 -3.61 -10.18
C ARG A 21 13.11 -4.75 -10.70
N TYR A 22 13.55 -5.35 -11.79
CA TYR A 22 13.06 -6.67 -12.22
C TYR A 22 13.84 -7.74 -11.45
N CYS A 23 13.18 -8.42 -10.53
CA CYS A 23 13.77 -9.58 -9.83
C CYS A 23 13.47 -10.85 -10.62
N ALA A 24 14.46 -11.74 -10.76
CA ALA A 24 14.21 -13.10 -11.25
C ALA A 24 13.40 -13.87 -10.19
N ALA A 25 12.62 -14.86 -10.63
CA ALA A 25 11.76 -15.63 -9.74
C ALA A 25 12.55 -16.41 -8.68
N ASP A 26 13.77 -16.83 -9.01
CA ASP A 26 14.69 -17.59 -8.14
C ASP A 26 15.68 -16.71 -7.36
N SER A 27 15.73 -15.41 -7.63
CA SER A 27 16.76 -14.49 -7.12
C SER A 27 16.15 -13.16 -6.70
N MET A 28 15.16 -13.22 -5.80
CA MET A 28 14.49 -12.01 -5.31
C MET A 28 15.35 -11.26 -4.28
N LEU A 29 15.35 -9.94 -4.37
CA LEU A 29 16.06 -9.05 -3.45
C LEU A 29 15.15 -8.50 -2.34
N CYS A 30 13.83 -8.68 -2.48
CA CYS A 30 12.79 -8.23 -1.56
C CYS A 30 11.98 -9.42 -1.07
N GLY A 31 11.05 -9.19 -0.12
CA GLY A 31 10.20 -10.24 0.43
C GLY A 31 10.98 -11.37 1.09
N ASN A 32 12.10 -11.03 1.74
CA ASN A 32 13.07 -12.00 2.31
C ASN A 32 13.60 -13.02 1.28
N GLY A 33 13.65 -12.64 0.00
CA GLY A 33 14.08 -13.53 -1.08
C GLY A 33 12.99 -14.48 -1.60
N SER A 34 11.76 -14.37 -1.09
CA SER A 34 10.67 -15.29 -1.42
C SER A 34 9.61 -14.68 -2.33
N GLU A 35 9.36 -13.37 -2.21
CA GLU A 35 8.26 -12.73 -2.93
C GLU A 35 8.59 -11.32 -3.43
N ARG A 36 7.97 -10.95 -4.55
CA ARG A 36 8.02 -9.59 -5.07
C ARG A 36 7.01 -8.76 -4.31
N THR A 37 7.37 -7.53 -4.00
CA THR A 37 6.37 -6.55 -3.59
C THR A 37 5.55 -6.15 -4.82
N GLN A 38 4.25 -6.43 -4.77
CA GLN A 38 3.29 -6.09 -5.83
C GLN A 38 3.12 -4.56 -5.94
N HIS A 39 2.77 -4.08 -7.14
CA HIS A 39 2.41 -2.68 -7.34
C HIS A 39 1.04 -2.39 -6.68
N PRO A 40 0.83 -1.23 -6.04
CA PRO A 40 -0.46 -0.90 -5.41
C PRO A 40 -1.68 -1.02 -6.35
N VAL A 41 -1.51 -0.74 -7.65
CA VAL A 41 -2.55 -0.95 -8.68
C VAL A 41 -3.07 -2.40 -8.75
N GLU A 42 -2.23 -3.39 -8.45
CA GLU A 42 -2.62 -4.81 -8.48
C GLU A 42 -3.60 -5.13 -7.34
N LEU A 43 -3.53 -4.38 -6.24
CA LEU A 43 -4.35 -4.59 -5.05
C LEU A 43 -5.54 -3.63 -4.97
N PHE A 44 -5.35 -2.38 -5.40
CA PHE A 44 -6.30 -1.29 -5.19
C PHE A 44 -6.87 -0.71 -6.49
N GLY A 45 -6.43 -1.19 -7.67
CA GLY A 45 -6.91 -0.70 -8.97
C GLY A 45 -6.25 0.60 -9.44
N ASP A 46 -6.69 1.10 -10.61
CA ASP A 46 -6.12 2.26 -11.31
C ASP A 46 -6.16 3.58 -10.53
N ASP A 47 -7.06 3.66 -9.57
CA ASP A 47 -7.31 4.77 -8.67
C ASP A 47 -6.63 4.60 -7.32
N TRP A 48 -5.68 3.66 -7.19
CA TRP A 48 -4.92 3.43 -5.95
C TRP A 48 -4.31 4.69 -5.33
N MET A 49 -3.91 5.68 -6.14
CA MET A 49 -3.38 6.97 -5.66
C MET A 49 -4.41 7.77 -4.87
N THR A 50 -5.69 7.48 -5.08
CA THR A 50 -6.79 8.13 -4.38
C THR A 50 -7.19 7.44 -3.08
N PHE A 51 -6.70 6.20 -2.88
CA PHE A 51 -6.95 5.40 -1.71
C PHE A 51 -6.42 6.10 -0.45
N GLY A 52 -7.23 6.19 0.60
CA GLY A 52 -6.85 6.81 1.88
C GLY A 52 -6.99 8.34 1.94
N GLN A 53 -7.28 9.04 0.84
CA GLN A 53 -7.53 10.50 0.88
C GLN A 53 -8.78 10.86 1.70
N GLN A 54 -9.75 9.95 1.78
CA GLN A 54 -11.00 10.15 2.54
C GLN A 54 -10.77 10.19 4.06
N ALA A 55 -9.70 9.59 4.57
CA ALA A 55 -9.40 9.57 6.00
C ALA A 55 -9.05 10.95 6.55
N GLN A 56 -8.51 11.86 5.71
CA GLN A 56 -8.15 13.21 6.14
C GLN A 56 -9.39 14.08 6.47
N ALA A 57 -10.56 13.75 5.91
CA ALA A 57 -11.79 14.48 6.20
C ALA A 57 -12.41 14.10 7.57
N LEU A 58 -12.14 12.88 8.06
CA LEU A 58 -12.71 12.38 9.31
C LEU A 58 -11.90 12.78 10.55
N ASP A 59 -10.60 13.02 10.41
CA ASP A 59 -9.71 13.42 11.52
C ASP A 59 -9.93 14.88 11.98
N THR A 60 -10.60 15.70 11.16
CA THR A 60 -10.99 17.08 11.56
C THR A 60 -12.19 17.09 12.53
N ALA A 61 -12.94 15.99 12.62
CA ALA A 61 -13.93 15.78 13.66
C ALA A 61 -13.31 14.93 14.76
N GLY A 62 -12.55 15.57 15.66
CA GLY A 62 -12.01 14.90 16.85
C GLY A 62 -13.08 14.07 17.56
N PRO A 63 -12.71 12.95 18.22
CA PRO A 63 -13.70 12.05 18.79
C PRO A 63 -14.59 12.81 19.77
N ALA A 64 -15.91 12.78 19.52
CA ALA A 64 -16.88 13.22 20.51
C ALA A 64 -16.63 12.44 21.81
N PRO A 65 -16.61 13.09 22.99
CA PRO A 65 -16.44 12.39 24.26
C PRO A 65 -17.51 11.31 24.39
N GLN A 66 -17.09 10.05 24.29
CA GLN A 66 -17.96 8.90 24.48
C GLN A 66 -18.14 8.68 25.98
N GLU A 67 -19.31 9.08 26.49
CA GLU A 67 -19.74 8.79 27.85
C GLU A 67 -19.91 7.27 27.98
N LEU A 68 -18.98 6.62 28.69
CA LEU A 68 -19.00 5.18 28.92
C LEU A 68 -20.21 4.84 29.82
N PRO A 69 -21.08 3.90 29.44
CA PRO A 69 -22.15 3.47 30.31
C PRO A 69 -21.56 2.83 31.59
N PRO A 70 -22.16 3.05 32.78
CA PRO A 70 -21.66 2.47 34.01
C PRO A 70 -21.78 0.94 33.93
N MET A 71 -20.64 0.27 34.01
CA MET A 71 -20.56 -1.18 34.16
C MET A 71 -21.07 -1.55 35.57
N GLY A 72 -22.31 -2.02 35.68
CA GLY A 72 -22.83 -2.81 36.81
C GLY A 72 -22.94 -4.28 36.40
N HIS A 73 -22.81 -5.30 37.25
CA HIS A 73 -22.98 -5.41 38.71
C HIS A 73 -21.75 -6.05 39.36
#